data_AF-A0A5B9WJG7-F1
#
_entry.id   AF-A0A5B9WJG7-F1
#
_cell.length_a   1.000
_cell.length_b   1.000
_cell.length_c   1.000
_cell.angle_alpha   90.00
_cell.angle_beta   90.00
_cell.angle_gamma   90.00
#
_symmetry.space_group_name_H-M   'P 1'
#
loop_
_entity.id
_entity.type
_entity.pdbx_description
1 polymer ?
#
loop_
_entity_poly.entity_id
_entity_poly.type
_entity_poly.pdbx_seq_one_letter_code
_entity_poly.pdbx_strand_id
1 'polypeptide(L)'
;MPQQVYAQSDTIPPQGKRWFKKFNAYVDSMKNRRFRDSVLFKLSRHNDPPPSVDDSSMTRSEQGFLPYTGKVIRHIYYRKVKVFGPRNINDTTFTTSMKLIHLANRLHFDSEEWVIRQTLFFREKDTVNAYELADNERYLRNRPFIQDARIRVLESPYSDTVDIQVVTKDIFEYGADLSELSPTAAALRVSNNNLFGAGQGLMAGFRWNNTWNREWGTEVRYTKYNLMGTFMDISVGYTSLNNQQPMDTGVYEGSYYLQISRPLYRNSAKLAGGLTVARNYSINIFGPADTLYRDYTYKLLDIWGGYSFLNRYRRDGRFDDRPNLALLFRYNNLHFDKKPSQEIYIKDPIYNDRHYYLGQFLVFKQDFFKTHQFFGFGRTEDIPYGYTAGLSAGWENWTGRKRFYTAIEAEKYWHTRLNGLLSAAVGVSSFWQRKVSEDAVIHLNLSYYSKLMRLRQWHWRLFTSADYLGNPNNYFYKPLNINLENGIWGYRDTRINGFHRLNLRAESVFYSSWKVYGFKFNWFASVQASQLSHQETFLLKNPVYTGTGLGVRIRNENLSLNTLKLGAYYYPNPPPGMRKVYFEVTTVVDFRFDIFAMKAPSFLRFY
;
A
#
# COMPACT_ATOMS: atom_id res chain seq x y z
N MET A 1 8.79 68.37 -65.26
CA MET A 1 8.88 67.88 -63.86
C MET A 1 7.71 66.93 -63.59
N PRO A 2 7.97 65.65 -63.28
CA PRO A 2 7.04 64.78 -62.58
C PRO A 2 7.60 64.36 -61.20
N GLN A 3 6.72 64.32 -60.19
CA GLN A 3 7.02 63.95 -58.81
C GLN A 3 7.23 62.44 -58.66
N GLN A 4 8.31 62.04 -57.96
CA GLN A 4 8.52 60.70 -57.43
C GLN A 4 8.16 60.68 -55.94
N VAL A 5 7.33 59.70 -55.56
CA VAL A 5 6.89 59.42 -54.19
C VAL A 5 7.90 58.49 -53.52
N TYR A 6 8.44 58.87 -52.37
CA TYR A 6 9.22 58.00 -51.49
C TYR A 6 8.36 57.52 -50.32
N ALA A 7 8.35 56.21 -50.08
CA ALA A 7 7.65 55.55 -48.99
C ALA A 7 8.38 55.75 -47.65
N GLN A 8 7.65 56.19 -46.62
CA GLN A 8 8.11 56.18 -45.22
C GLN A 8 7.80 54.83 -44.59
N SER A 9 8.83 54.22 -43.99
CA SER A 9 8.74 52.99 -43.20
C SER A 9 8.19 53.29 -41.79
N ASP A 10 7.00 52.79 -41.47
CA ASP A 10 6.46 52.73 -40.12
C ASP A 10 7.21 51.65 -39.30
N THR A 11 7.80 52.05 -38.18
CA THR A 11 8.46 51.11 -37.25
C THR A 11 7.53 50.82 -36.07
N ILE A 12 6.92 49.63 -36.06
CA ILE A 12 6.11 49.13 -34.95
C ILE A 12 7.05 48.78 -33.76
N PRO A 13 6.80 49.26 -32.52
CA PRO A 13 7.66 48.93 -31.38
C PRO A 13 7.48 47.45 -30.96
N PRO A 14 8.56 46.73 -30.61
CA PRO A 14 8.50 45.29 -30.35
C PRO A 14 7.84 44.98 -28.99
N GLN A 15 6.59 44.52 -29.01
CA GLN A 15 5.87 43.95 -27.86
C GLN A 15 6.24 42.47 -27.60
N GLY A 16 7.53 42.20 -27.35
CA GLY A 16 7.96 40.87 -26.93
C GLY A 16 9.06 40.98 -25.88
N LYS A 17 8.85 40.38 -24.69
CA LYS A 17 9.85 40.08 -23.59
C LYS A 17 9.49 40.56 -22.17
N ARG A 18 8.25 40.98 -21.88
CA ARG A 18 7.88 41.37 -20.49
C ARG A 18 7.81 40.18 -19.52
N TRP A 19 7.47 38.98 -20.01
CA TRP A 19 7.46 37.74 -19.20
C TRP A 19 8.87 37.20 -18.92
N PHE A 20 9.75 37.16 -19.92
CA PHE A 20 11.16 36.75 -19.75
C PHE A 20 11.93 37.67 -18.78
N LYS A 21 11.70 38.99 -18.81
CA LYS A 21 12.27 39.91 -17.81
C LYS A 21 11.76 39.62 -16.39
N LYS A 22 10.47 39.31 -16.21
CA LYS A 22 9.91 38.94 -14.90
C LYS A 22 10.43 37.60 -14.40
N PHE A 23 10.60 36.62 -15.30
CA PHE A 23 11.17 35.32 -14.97
C PHE A 23 12.64 35.44 -14.58
N ASN A 24 13.45 36.18 -15.36
CA ASN A 24 14.86 36.41 -15.03
C ASN A 24 15.02 37.22 -13.74
N ALA A 25 14.21 38.26 -13.52
CA ALA A 25 14.20 38.99 -12.26
C ALA A 25 13.79 38.11 -11.07
N TYR A 26 12.87 37.16 -11.27
CA TYR A 26 12.48 36.18 -10.25
C TYR A 26 13.60 35.17 -9.97
N VAL A 27 14.25 34.63 -11.02
CA VAL A 27 15.41 33.73 -10.90
C VAL A 27 16.59 34.43 -10.22
N ASP A 28 16.87 35.69 -10.56
CA ASP A 28 17.90 36.50 -9.92
C ASP A 28 17.53 36.87 -8.48
N SER A 29 16.24 37.09 -8.19
CA SER A 29 15.78 37.26 -6.81
C SER A 29 15.94 35.98 -5.97
N MET A 30 15.82 34.79 -6.58
CA MET A 30 16.08 33.50 -5.90
C MET A 30 17.57 33.23 -5.64
N LYS A 31 18.50 33.93 -6.32
CA LYS A 31 19.93 33.91 -5.99
C LYS A 31 20.26 34.71 -4.73
N ASN A 32 19.41 35.68 -4.35
CA ASN A 32 19.61 36.49 -3.15
C ASN A 32 19.19 35.73 -1.89
N ARG A 33 20.16 35.44 -1.01
CA ARG A 33 19.98 34.66 0.23
C ARG A 33 18.85 35.20 1.11
N ARG A 34 18.71 36.53 1.28
CA ARG A 34 17.66 37.12 2.12
C ARG A 34 16.26 36.97 1.53
N PHE A 35 16.12 37.13 0.22
CA PHE A 35 14.83 36.96 -0.46
C PHE A 35 14.41 35.49 -0.49
N ARG A 36 15.33 34.60 -0.85
CA ARG A 36 15.15 33.14 -0.78
C ARG A 36 14.76 32.71 0.62
N ASP A 37 15.47 33.15 1.65
CA ASP A 37 15.17 32.78 3.04
C ASP A 37 13.83 33.39 3.49
N SER A 38 13.43 34.58 3.02
CA SER A 38 12.10 35.16 3.31
C SER A 38 10.95 34.42 2.62
N VAL A 39 11.17 33.98 1.38
CA VAL A 39 10.20 33.23 0.57
C VAL A 39 10.09 31.82 1.13
N LEU A 40 11.21 31.15 1.41
CA LEU A 40 11.24 29.86 2.10
C LEU A 40 10.63 29.94 3.50
N PHE A 41 10.85 31.03 4.25
CA PHE A 41 10.22 31.21 5.58
C PHE A 41 8.70 31.40 5.48
N LYS A 42 8.22 32.21 4.53
CA LYS A 42 6.79 32.38 4.24
C LYS A 42 6.14 31.10 3.67
N LEU A 43 6.90 30.29 2.93
CA LEU A 43 6.44 29.01 2.35
C LEU A 43 6.48 27.84 3.34
N SER A 44 7.38 27.87 4.33
CA SER A 44 7.63 26.75 5.26
C SER A 44 6.87 26.84 6.57
N ARG A 45 6.45 28.04 7.00
CA ARG A 45 5.65 28.25 8.20
C ARG A 45 4.23 28.69 7.83
N HIS A 46 3.40 27.73 7.49
CA HIS A 46 1.95 27.94 7.56
C HIS A 46 1.53 27.91 9.02
N ASN A 47 0.66 28.84 9.43
CA ASN A 47 0.03 28.88 10.75
C ASN A 47 -0.98 27.72 10.87
N ASP A 48 -0.49 26.48 10.90
CA ASP A 48 -1.25 25.37 11.43
C ASP A 48 -1.24 25.52 12.97
N PRO A 49 -2.38 25.34 13.67
CA PRO A 49 -2.38 25.38 15.13
C PRO A 49 -1.34 24.39 15.68
N PRO A 50 -0.72 24.71 16.84
CA PRO A 50 0.24 23.80 17.45
C PRO A 50 -0.40 22.42 17.62
N PRO A 51 0.36 21.34 17.36
CA PRO A 51 -0.18 19.98 17.48
C PRO A 51 -0.77 19.81 18.88
N SER A 52 -2.04 19.38 18.96
CA SER A 52 -2.67 19.00 20.21
C SER A 52 -1.79 17.95 20.89
N VAL A 53 -1.47 18.20 22.16
CA VAL A 53 -0.57 17.38 22.99
C VAL A 53 -1.08 15.94 23.16
N ASP A 54 -2.35 15.70 22.81
CA ASP A 54 -3.05 14.42 22.94
C ASP A 54 -3.11 13.58 21.63
N ASP A 55 -2.61 14.10 20.49
CA ASP A 55 -2.76 13.44 19.17
C ASP A 55 -1.89 12.17 18.98
N SER A 56 -1.01 11.86 19.93
CA SER A 56 -0.02 10.76 19.83
C SER A 56 -0.28 9.59 20.78
N SER A 57 -1.34 9.67 21.59
CA SER A 57 -1.73 8.57 22.48
C SER A 57 -2.41 7.46 21.66
N MET A 58 -2.02 6.20 21.89
CA MET A 58 -2.69 5.04 21.30
C MET A 58 -4.04 4.87 21.99
N THR A 59 -5.05 5.61 21.54
CA THR A 59 -6.41 5.53 22.05
C THR A 59 -7.18 4.45 21.34
N ARG A 60 -8.00 3.70 22.11
CA ARG A 60 -8.86 2.67 21.55
C ARG A 60 -9.94 3.32 20.69
N SER A 61 -10.17 2.76 19.51
CA SER A 61 -11.03 3.37 18.50
C SER A 61 -12.49 3.51 18.93
N GLU A 62 -12.96 2.60 19.78
CA GLU A 62 -14.33 2.49 20.28
C GLU A 62 -14.64 3.34 21.51
N GLN A 63 -13.62 3.82 22.23
CA GLN A 63 -13.77 4.40 23.56
C GLN A 63 -14.74 5.60 23.60
N GLY A 64 -14.73 6.42 22.55
CA GLY A 64 -15.63 7.59 22.44
C GLY A 64 -17.09 7.24 22.18
N PHE A 65 -17.40 6.01 21.77
CA PHE A 65 -18.77 5.59 21.44
C PHE A 65 -19.44 4.77 22.54
N LEU A 66 -18.66 4.21 23.47
CA LEU A 66 -19.18 3.36 24.56
C LEU A 66 -20.34 3.99 25.35
N PRO A 67 -20.31 5.30 25.73
CA PRO A 67 -21.41 5.93 26.49
C PRO A 67 -22.77 5.96 25.77
N TYR A 68 -22.77 5.82 24.45
CA TYR A 68 -23.97 5.93 23.62
C TYR A 68 -24.54 4.58 23.17
N THR A 69 -23.91 3.47 23.57
CA THR A 69 -24.29 2.12 23.16
C THR A 69 -25.73 1.80 23.54
N GLY A 70 -26.51 1.26 22.60
CA GLY A 70 -27.91 0.88 22.81
C GLY A 70 -28.94 1.99 22.56
N LYS A 71 -28.53 3.26 22.41
CA LYS A 71 -29.42 4.35 21.99
C LYS A 71 -29.83 4.18 20.53
N VAL A 72 -30.98 4.73 20.14
CA VAL A 72 -31.51 4.66 18.76
C VAL A 72 -30.97 5.82 17.92
N ILE A 73 -30.48 5.52 16.72
CA ILE A 73 -30.01 6.51 15.75
C ILE A 73 -31.23 7.17 15.09
N ARG A 74 -31.42 8.46 15.32
CA ARG A 74 -32.55 9.21 14.75
C ARG A 74 -32.24 9.73 13.36
N HIS A 75 -31.23 10.59 13.23
CA HIS A 75 -30.80 11.17 11.95
C HIS A 75 -29.30 11.00 11.70
N ILE A 76 -28.93 10.85 10.42
CA ILE A 76 -27.54 10.83 9.97
C ILE A 76 -27.25 12.06 9.10
N TYR A 77 -26.34 12.92 9.56
CA TYR A 77 -25.89 14.10 8.84
C TYR A 77 -24.52 13.87 8.21
N TYR A 78 -24.33 14.36 6.99
CA TYR A 78 -23.07 14.24 6.26
C TYR A 78 -22.39 15.61 6.19
N ARG A 79 -21.13 15.68 6.63
CA ARG A 79 -20.30 16.88 6.55
C ARG A 79 -19.03 16.59 5.77
N LYS A 80 -18.88 17.23 4.62
CA LYS A 80 -17.69 17.11 3.76
C LYS A 80 -16.71 18.25 4.06
N VAL A 81 -15.46 17.90 4.38
CA VAL A 81 -14.38 18.86 4.62
C VAL A 81 -13.56 19.01 3.35
N LYS A 82 -13.22 20.26 3.00
CA LYS A 82 -12.40 20.57 1.82
C LYS A 82 -11.07 19.82 1.86
N VAL A 83 -10.66 19.26 0.72
CA VAL A 83 -9.40 18.52 0.53
C VAL A 83 -8.19 19.31 1.02
N PHE A 84 -8.05 20.55 0.53
CA PHE A 84 -7.03 21.49 1.00
C PHE A 84 -7.56 22.39 2.11
N GLY A 85 -8.17 21.77 3.12
CA GLY A 85 -8.66 22.38 4.36
C GLY A 85 -7.72 22.13 5.56
N PRO A 86 -8.24 22.24 6.79
CA PRO A 86 -7.43 22.08 8.00
C PRO A 86 -6.74 20.72 8.07
N ARG A 87 -5.62 20.67 8.82
CA ARG A 87 -4.91 19.41 9.14
C ARG A 87 -5.81 18.49 9.95
N ASN A 88 -6.48 19.04 10.96
CA ASN A 88 -7.41 18.31 11.81
C ASN A 88 -8.82 18.47 11.22
N ILE A 89 -9.49 17.36 10.91
CA ILE A 89 -10.87 17.38 10.43
C ILE A 89 -11.84 18.02 11.44
N ASN A 90 -11.44 18.10 12.72
CA ASN A 90 -12.21 18.74 13.77
C ASN A 90 -12.09 20.26 13.79
N ASP A 91 -11.09 20.84 13.12
CA ASP A 91 -10.90 22.28 13.06
C ASP A 91 -11.88 22.90 12.05
N THR A 92 -12.63 23.90 12.50
CA THR A 92 -13.67 24.60 11.73
C THR A 92 -13.25 26.02 11.34
N THR A 93 -12.12 26.51 11.84
CA THR A 93 -11.72 27.92 11.71
C THR A 93 -10.70 28.17 10.59
N PHE A 94 -10.27 27.12 9.91
CA PHE A 94 -9.25 27.21 8.87
C PHE A 94 -9.69 28.04 7.66
N THR A 95 -8.90 29.06 7.36
CA THR A 95 -9.03 29.87 6.14
C THR A 95 -7.67 29.97 5.45
N THR A 96 -7.67 30.01 4.11
CA THR A 96 -6.43 30.17 3.33
C THR A 96 -6.59 31.28 2.30
N SER A 97 -5.55 32.11 2.15
CA SER A 97 -5.50 33.20 1.18
C SER A 97 -4.93 32.78 -0.19
N MET A 98 -4.54 31.51 -0.36
CA MET A 98 -3.83 31.03 -1.54
C MET A 98 -4.77 30.72 -2.71
N LYS A 99 -4.66 31.48 -3.81
CA LYS A 99 -5.47 31.31 -5.03
C LYS A 99 -5.36 29.91 -5.65
N LEU A 100 -4.17 29.29 -5.60
CA LEU A 100 -3.94 27.94 -6.13
C LEU A 100 -4.75 26.89 -5.36
N ILE A 101 -4.86 27.03 -4.03
CA ILE A 101 -5.67 26.13 -3.20
C ILE A 101 -7.15 26.28 -3.53
N HIS A 102 -7.62 27.50 -3.75
CA HIS A 102 -9.01 27.76 -4.18
C HIS A 102 -9.32 27.18 -5.56
N LEU A 103 -8.38 27.28 -6.51
CA LEU A 103 -8.51 26.67 -7.83
C LEU A 103 -8.55 25.14 -7.73
N ALA A 104 -7.63 24.54 -6.96
CA ALA A 104 -7.59 23.09 -6.77
C ALA A 104 -8.89 22.57 -6.12
N ASN A 105 -9.39 23.23 -5.07
CA ASN A 105 -10.67 22.87 -4.46
C ASN A 105 -11.86 23.04 -5.41
N ARG A 106 -11.78 23.91 -6.44
CA ARG A 106 -12.84 24.07 -7.45
C ARG A 106 -12.81 22.97 -8.51
N LEU A 107 -11.63 22.41 -8.80
CA LEU A 107 -11.44 21.34 -9.77
C LEU A 107 -11.70 19.95 -9.17
N HIS A 108 -11.73 19.84 -7.84
CA HIS A 108 -12.04 18.62 -7.11
C HIS A 108 -13.53 18.28 -7.20
N PHE A 109 -13.83 17.01 -7.45
CA PHE A 109 -15.17 16.45 -7.23
C PHE A 109 -15.25 15.83 -5.84
N ASP A 110 -16.04 16.45 -4.96
CA ASP A 110 -16.35 15.88 -3.65
C ASP A 110 -17.06 14.53 -3.82
N SER A 111 -16.79 13.58 -2.92
CA SER A 111 -17.55 12.33 -2.86
C SER A 111 -19.04 12.62 -2.69
N GLU A 112 -19.84 11.91 -3.47
CA GLU A 112 -21.28 12.01 -3.40
C GLU A 112 -21.82 11.39 -2.11
N GLU A 113 -22.87 12.00 -1.55
CA GLU A 113 -23.42 11.56 -0.27
C GLU A 113 -23.92 10.11 -0.32
N TRP A 114 -24.48 9.69 -1.44
CA TRP A 114 -24.94 8.32 -1.63
C TRP A 114 -23.81 7.30 -1.58
N VAL A 115 -22.58 7.66 -1.98
CA VAL A 115 -21.39 6.79 -1.88
C VAL A 115 -21.01 6.61 -0.41
N ILE A 116 -20.99 7.70 0.36
CA ILE A 116 -20.69 7.67 1.79
C ILE A 116 -21.76 6.84 2.52
N ARG A 117 -23.04 7.10 2.25
CA ARG A 117 -24.19 6.37 2.81
C ARG A 117 -24.12 4.87 2.53
N GLN A 118 -23.81 4.44 1.31
CA GLN A 118 -23.68 3.02 0.95
C GLN A 118 -22.51 2.34 1.66
N THR A 119 -21.55 3.11 2.17
CA THR A 119 -20.35 2.62 2.85
C THR A 119 -20.55 2.54 4.37
N LEU A 120 -21.65 3.07 4.91
CA LEU A 120 -22.00 2.96 6.33
C LEU A 120 -22.51 1.56 6.69
N PHE A 121 -22.22 1.10 7.90
CA PHE A 121 -22.67 -0.20 8.41
C PHE A 121 -24.01 -0.15 9.15
N PHE A 122 -24.44 1.05 9.49
CA PHE A 122 -25.66 1.38 10.23
C PHE A 122 -26.55 2.31 9.41
N ARG A 123 -27.82 2.38 9.77
CA ARG A 123 -28.84 3.23 9.16
C ARG A 123 -29.59 3.99 10.26
N GLU A 124 -30.39 4.97 9.83
CA GLU A 124 -31.38 5.57 10.72
C GLU A 124 -32.31 4.48 11.26
N LYS A 125 -32.69 4.60 12.53
CA LYS A 125 -33.48 3.66 13.35
C LYS A 125 -32.72 2.43 13.85
N ASP A 126 -31.45 2.23 13.48
CA ASP A 126 -30.62 1.20 14.10
C ASP A 126 -30.19 1.61 15.52
N THR A 127 -29.78 0.63 16.33
CA THR A 127 -29.19 0.89 17.65
C THR A 127 -27.69 1.17 17.52
N VAL A 128 -27.19 2.07 18.36
CA VAL A 128 -25.77 2.42 18.39
C VAL A 128 -24.95 1.23 18.89
N ASN A 129 -24.01 0.79 18.05
CA ASN A 129 -22.97 -0.16 18.41
C ASN A 129 -21.60 0.52 18.30
N ALA A 130 -20.95 0.74 19.45
CA ALA A 130 -19.68 1.44 19.55
C ALA A 130 -18.57 0.87 18.66
N TYR A 131 -18.49 -0.46 18.56
CA TYR A 131 -17.48 -1.16 17.76
C TYR A 131 -17.79 -1.08 16.27
N GLU A 132 -19.06 -1.11 15.90
CA GLU A 132 -19.48 -0.96 14.51
C GLU A 132 -19.20 0.45 13.97
N LEU A 133 -19.44 1.49 14.79
CA LEU A 133 -19.05 2.86 14.45
C LEU A 133 -17.52 3.00 14.31
N ALA A 134 -16.75 2.39 15.23
CA ALA A 134 -15.29 2.40 15.16
C ALA A 134 -14.75 1.67 13.92
N ASP A 135 -15.29 0.49 13.61
CA ASP A 135 -14.97 -0.26 12.39
C ASP A 135 -15.34 0.53 11.13
N ASN A 136 -16.46 1.25 11.16
CA ASN A 136 -16.92 2.02 10.00
C ASN A 136 -16.05 3.24 9.72
N GLU A 137 -15.59 3.95 10.75
CA GLU A 137 -14.57 4.99 10.60
C GLU A 137 -13.30 4.46 9.92
N ARG A 138 -12.78 3.31 10.39
CA ARG A 138 -11.60 2.67 9.79
C ARG A 138 -11.86 2.28 8.34
N TYR A 139 -13.01 1.68 8.06
CA TYR A 139 -13.36 1.24 6.71
C TYR A 139 -13.47 2.42 5.73
N LEU A 140 -14.07 3.54 6.17
CA LEU A 140 -14.10 4.78 5.40
C LEU A 140 -12.67 5.30 5.11
N ARG A 141 -11.79 5.37 6.13
CA ARG A 141 -10.39 5.80 5.97
C ARG A 141 -9.55 4.88 5.06
N ASN A 142 -9.93 3.62 4.94
CA ASN A 142 -9.25 2.68 4.04
C ASN A 142 -9.72 2.80 2.58
N ARG A 143 -10.73 3.62 2.28
CA ARG A 143 -11.09 3.89 0.89
C ARG A 143 -10.03 4.78 0.21
N PRO A 144 -9.70 4.52 -1.07
CA PRO A 144 -8.60 5.21 -1.75
C PRO A 144 -8.88 6.70 -2.03
N PHE A 145 -10.13 7.14 -1.90
CA PHE A 145 -10.56 8.53 -2.11
C PHE A 145 -10.83 9.30 -0.81
N ILE A 146 -10.75 8.64 0.36
CA ILE A 146 -10.96 9.26 1.67
C ILE A 146 -9.62 9.39 2.38
N GLN A 147 -9.29 10.60 2.83
CA GLN A 147 -8.10 10.91 3.59
C GLN A 147 -8.30 10.62 5.08
N ASP A 148 -9.42 11.10 5.61
CA ASP A 148 -9.81 10.95 7.01
C ASP A 148 -11.33 10.88 7.12
N ALA A 149 -11.81 10.18 8.15
CA ALA A 149 -13.22 10.05 8.45
C ALA A 149 -13.43 10.00 9.96
N ARG A 150 -14.45 10.71 10.43
CA ARG A 150 -14.88 10.74 11.84
C ARG A 150 -16.38 10.59 11.93
N ILE A 151 -16.82 9.78 12.86
CA ILE A 151 -18.22 9.65 13.23
C ILE A 151 -18.36 10.35 14.59
N ARG A 152 -19.26 11.33 14.67
CA ARG A 152 -19.59 12.02 15.90
C ARG A 152 -20.99 11.65 16.31
N VAL A 153 -21.16 11.28 17.57
CA VAL A 153 -22.47 11.11 18.17
C VAL A 153 -22.87 12.45 18.77
N LEU A 154 -24.00 12.97 18.32
CA LEU A 154 -24.60 14.20 18.81
C LEU A 154 -25.74 13.83 19.75
N GLU A 155 -25.71 14.39 20.95
CA GLU A 155 -26.78 14.17 21.92
C GLU A 155 -28.07 14.81 21.42
N SER A 156 -29.15 14.02 21.46
CA SER A 156 -30.49 14.47 21.14
C SER A 156 -31.17 15.01 22.40
N PRO A 157 -32.18 15.90 22.27
CA PRO A 157 -33.02 16.30 23.40
C PRO A 157 -33.72 15.13 24.10
N TYR A 158 -33.85 13.97 23.44
CA TYR A 158 -34.45 12.76 24.01
C TYR A 158 -33.35 11.79 24.49
N SER A 159 -33.47 11.31 25.73
CA SER A 159 -32.47 10.46 26.42
C SER A 159 -32.05 9.21 25.65
N ASP A 160 -33.01 8.62 24.93
CA ASP A 160 -32.88 7.29 24.33
C ASP A 160 -32.48 7.34 22.85
N THR A 161 -32.30 8.55 22.31
CA THR A 161 -31.96 8.75 20.90
C THR A 161 -30.66 9.54 20.76
N VAL A 162 -30.00 9.36 19.62
CA VAL A 162 -28.85 10.18 19.23
C VAL A 162 -28.93 10.52 17.76
N ASP A 163 -28.33 11.64 17.39
CA ASP A 163 -28.04 11.94 16.00
C ASP A 163 -26.57 11.59 15.70
N ILE A 164 -26.27 11.22 14.46
CA ILE A 164 -24.91 10.92 14.02
C ILE A 164 -24.49 11.93 12.97
N GLN A 165 -23.29 12.48 13.12
CA GLN A 165 -22.63 13.27 12.09
C GLN A 165 -21.42 12.50 11.54
N VAL A 166 -21.48 12.17 10.26
CA VAL A 166 -20.37 11.57 9.51
C VAL A 166 -19.58 12.69 8.84
N VAL A 167 -18.34 12.89 9.29
CA VAL A 167 -17.42 13.89 8.76
C VAL A 167 -16.38 13.20 7.90
N THR A 168 -16.32 13.50 6.60
CA THR A 168 -15.30 12.96 5.69
C THR A 168 -14.40 14.08 5.17
N LYS A 169 -13.14 13.74 4.94
CA LYS A 169 -12.19 14.57 4.22
C LYS A 169 -11.63 13.76 3.07
N ASP A 170 -11.83 14.25 1.86
CA ASP A 170 -11.45 13.55 0.64
C ASP A 170 -9.97 13.81 0.30
N ILE A 171 -9.40 12.91 -0.50
CA ILE A 171 -8.11 13.12 -1.17
C ILE A 171 -8.39 13.71 -2.55
N PHE A 172 -7.52 14.59 -3.03
CA PHE A 172 -7.58 15.03 -4.43
C PHE A 172 -7.42 13.82 -5.35
N GLU A 173 -8.46 13.55 -6.13
CA GLU A 173 -8.71 12.29 -6.82
C GLU A 173 -7.69 12.00 -7.91
N TYR A 174 -7.10 13.05 -8.49
CA TYR A 174 -6.07 12.92 -9.52
C TYR A 174 -4.70 12.60 -8.92
N GLY A 175 -4.11 11.51 -9.38
CA GLY A 175 -2.76 11.07 -9.05
C GLY A 175 -1.89 10.92 -10.30
N ALA A 176 -0.61 11.20 -10.16
CA ALA A 176 0.41 10.93 -11.15
C ALA A 176 1.62 10.24 -10.49
N ASP A 177 2.15 9.22 -11.13
CA ASP A 177 3.30 8.45 -10.66
C ASP A 177 4.32 8.34 -11.79
N LEU A 178 5.52 8.86 -11.52
CA LEU A 178 6.66 8.81 -12.44
C LEU A 178 7.64 7.79 -11.86
N SER A 179 7.56 6.54 -12.32
CA SER A 179 8.34 5.44 -11.74
C SER A 179 9.74 5.32 -12.34
N GLU A 180 9.95 5.84 -13.55
CA GLU A 180 11.23 5.83 -14.23
C GLU A 180 11.36 7.08 -15.11
N LEU A 181 12.49 7.78 -15.01
CA LEU A 181 12.85 8.87 -15.91
C LEU A 181 14.37 8.87 -16.13
N SER A 182 14.78 8.48 -17.33
CA SER A 182 16.15 8.47 -17.79
C SER A 182 16.21 8.93 -19.26
N PRO A 183 17.39 9.20 -19.83
CA PRO A 183 17.52 9.51 -21.26
C PRO A 183 17.00 8.41 -22.19
N THR A 184 16.86 7.18 -21.68
CA THR A 184 16.49 5.99 -22.46
C THR A 184 15.13 5.41 -22.08
N ALA A 185 14.54 5.82 -20.96
CA ALA A 185 13.29 5.27 -20.46
C ALA A 185 12.44 6.30 -19.72
N ALA A 186 11.12 6.25 -19.93
CA ALA A 186 10.14 7.05 -19.20
C ALA A 186 8.91 6.19 -18.88
N ALA A 187 8.48 6.19 -17.62
CA ALA A 187 7.28 5.47 -17.19
C ALA A 187 6.38 6.41 -16.37
N LEU A 188 5.20 6.71 -16.92
CA LEU A 188 4.22 7.61 -16.33
C LEU A 188 2.89 6.87 -16.14
N ARG A 189 2.29 7.01 -14.98
CA ARG A 189 0.95 6.54 -14.69
C ARG A 189 0.11 7.68 -14.16
N VAL A 190 -1.08 7.84 -14.73
CA VAL A 190 -2.09 8.79 -14.28
C VAL A 190 -3.30 8.03 -13.74
N SER A 191 -3.92 8.57 -12.71
CA SER A 191 -5.06 7.93 -12.05
C SER A 191 -6.06 8.97 -11.57
N ASN A 192 -7.32 8.57 -11.53
CA ASN A 192 -8.40 9.25 -10.83
C ASN A 192 -9.05 8.22 -9.90
N ASN A 193 -8.99 8.41 -8.58
CA ASN A 193 -9.50 7.44 -7.60
C ASN A 193 -10.98 7.65 -7.21
N ASN A 194 -11.62 8.73 -7.69
CA ASN A 194 -13.00 9.09 -7.36
C ASN A 194 -13.70 9.80 -8.52
N LEU A 195 -13.76 9.15 -9.68
CA LEU A 195 -14.30 9.75 -10.89
C LEU A 195 -15.74 10.25 -10.64
N PHE A 196 -15.95 11.54 -10.84
CA PHE A 196 -17.21 12.26 -10.59
C PHE A 196 -17.77 12.11 -9.16
N GLY A 197 -16.92 11.89 -8.16
CA GLY A 197 -17.38 11.69 -6.78
C GLY A 197 -18.10 10.36 -6.52
N ALA A 198 -18.12 9.45 -7.49
CA ALA A 198 -18.98 8.26 -7.50
C ALA A 198 -18.31 6.96 -7.00
N GLY A 199 -17.16 7.06 -6.32
CA GLY A 199 -16.41 5.90 -5.83
C GLY A 199 -15.87 5.02 -6.96
N GLN A 200 -15.38 5.64 -8.03
CA GLN A 200 -14.86 4.97 -9.23
C GLN A 200 -13.38 5.31 -9.43
N GLY A 201 -12.55 4.29 -9.56
CA GLY A 201 -11.14 4.40 -9.89
C GLY A 201 -10.89 4.18 -11.39
N LEU A 202 -10.12 5.06 -12.02
CA LEU A 202 -9.65 4.89 -13.38
C LEU A 202 -8.14 5.16 -13.40
N MET A 203 -7.37 4.26 -13.98
CA MET A 203 -5.92 4.34 -14.05
C MET A 203 -5.47 4.06 -15.48
N ALA A 204 -4.56 4.90 -15.98
CA ALA A 204 -3.89 4.71 -17.26
C ALA A 204 -2.38 4.80 -17.05
N GLY A 205 -1.64 3.82 -17.55
CA GLY A 205 -0.19 3.75 -17.45
C GLY A 205 0.45 3.69 -18.82
N PHE A 206 1.62 4.29 -18.92
CA PHE A 206 2.42 4.37 -20.13
C PHE A 206 3.89 4.17 -19.79
N ARG A 207 4.59 3.36 -20.59
CA ARG A 207 6.04 3.20 -20.51
C ARG A 207 6.64 3.23 -21.89
N TRP A 208 7.71 4.00 -22.01
CA TRP A 208 8.56 4.07 -23.18
C TRP A 208 10.00 3.72 -22.78
N ASN A 209 10.66 2.86 -23.55
CA ASN A 209 12.07 2.55 -23.37
C ASN A 209 12.73 2.20 -24.71
N ASN A 210 13.67 3.02 -25.18
CA ASN A 210 14.32 2.85 -26.48
C ASN A 210 15.41 1.77 -26.50
N THR A 211 15.77 1.20 -25.34
CA THR A 211 16.69 0.04 -25.26
C THR A 211 15.97 -1.29 -25.43
N TRP A 212 14.64 -1.27 -25.46
CA TRP A 212 13.79 -2.45 -25.56
C TRP A 212 13.32 -2.65 -27.00
N ASN A 213 13.27 -3.90 -27.45
CA ASN A 213 12.71 -4.25 -28.76
C ASN A 213 11.22 -3.87 -28.86
N ARG A 214 10.49 -4.03 -27.75
CA ARG A 214 9.15 -3.46 -27.58
C ARG A 214 9.26 -2.19 -26.75
N GLU A 215 9.40 -1.07 -27.43
CA GLU A 215 9.62 0.21 -26.77
C GLU A 215 8.44 0.68 -25.92
N TRP A 216 7.21 0.27 -26.27
CA TRP A 216 5.97 0.81 -25.71
C TRP A 216 5.21 -0.22 -24.88
N GLY A 217 4.81 0.19 -23.68
CA GLY A 217 3.92 -0.55 -22.78
C GLY A 217 2.78 0.33 -22.27
N THR A 218 1.61 -0.27 -22.05
CA THR A 218 0.39 0.43 -21.65
C THR A 218 -0.36 -0.32 -20.57
N GLU A 219 -1.09 0.41 -19.74
CA GLU A 219 -2.00 -0.13 -18.73
C GLU A 219 -3.30 0.67 -18.72
N VAL A 220 -4.43 -0.02 -18.55
CA VAL A 220 -5.73 0.58 -18.26
C VAL A 220 -6.41 -0.26 -17.19
N ARG A 221 -6.88 0.37 -16.13
CA ARG A 221 -7.66 -0.29 -15.07
C ARG A 221 -8.84 0.58 -14.66
N TYR A 222 -10.00 -0.04 -14.59
CA TYR A 222 -11.21 0.55 -14.01
C TYR A 222 -11.61 -0.25 -12.76
N THR A 223 -11.95 0.46 -11.69
CA THR A 223 -12.39 -0.13 -10.44
C THR A 223 -13.66 0.56 -9.95
N LYS A 224 -14.72 -0.20 -9.67
CA LYS A 224 -15.89 0.29 -8.94
C LYS A 224 -15.79 -0.14 -7.49
N TYR A 225 -15.72 0.81 -6.58
CA TYR A 225 -15.70 0.55 -5.14
C TYR A 225 -17.12 0.40 -4.59
N ASN A 226 -17.31 -0.55 -3.68
CA ASN A 226 -18.57 -0.81 -2.99
C ASN A 226 -19.79 -0.86 -3.93
N LEU A 227 -19.80 -1.80 -4.87
CA LEU A 227 -20.87 -1.93 -5.86
C LEU A 227 -22.23 -2.10 -5.15
N MET A 228 -23.14 -1.13 -5.36
CA MET A 228 -24.52 -1.15 -4.85
C MET A 228 -24.62 -1.36 -3.31
N GLY A 229 -23.61 -0.96 -2.53
CA GLY A 229 -23.62 -1.16 -1.07
C GLY A 229 -23.39 -2.61 -0.62
N THR A 230 -22.92 -3.49 -1.50
CA THR A 230 -22.61 -4.90 -1.17
C THR A 230 -21.25 -5.09 -0.50
N PHE A 231 -20.45 -4.02 -0.43
CA PHE A 231 -19.04 -4.00 -0.03
C PHE A 231 -18.13 -4.81 -0.95
N MET A 232 -18.60 -5.11 -2.17
CA MET A 232 -17.80 -5.73 -3.24
C MET A 232 -17.11 -4.65 -4.07
N ASP A 233 -15.80 -4.77 -4.20
CA ASP A 233 -15.00 -3.97 -5.14
C ASP A 233 -14.79 -4.80 -6.41
N ILE A 234 -15.06 -4.21 -7.58
CA ILE A 234 -14.89 -4.86 -8.89
C ILE A 234 -13.84 -4.09 -9.67
N SER A 235 -12.82 -4.80 -10.17
CA SER A 235 -11.77 -4.24 -11.02
C SER A 235 -11.67 -5.01 -12.33
N VAL A 236 -11.61 -4.29 -13.44
CA VAL A 236 -11.31 -4.81 -14.77
C VAL A 236 -10.09 -4.08 -15.28
N GLY A 237 -9.12 -4.81 -15.83
CA GLY A 237 -7.91 -4.18 -16.31
C GLY A 237 -7.17 -4.95 -17.38
N TYR A 238 -6.32 -4.20 -18.06
CA TYR A 238 -5.32 -4.65 -19.00
C TYR A 238 -3.99 -4.01 -18.63
N THR A 239 -2.91 -4.77 -18.66
CA THR A 239 -1.56 -4.25 -18.43
C THR A 239 -0.56 -4.98 -19.31
N SER A 240 0.37 -4.23 -19.88
CA SER A 240 1.59 -4.77 -20.51
C SER A 240 2.85 -4.19 -19.86
N LEU A 241 2.72 -3.63 -18.65
CA LEU A 241 3.80 -2.95 -17.93
C LEU A 241 4.59 -3.88 -17.00
N ASN A 242 4.25 -5.17 -16.96
CA ASN A 242 4.82 -6.16 -16.02
C ASN A 242 4.79 -5.68 -14.57
N ASN A 243 3.66 -5.10 -14.17
CA ASN A 243 3.42 -4.56 -12.83
C ASN A 243 2.81 -5.60 -11.87
N GLN A 244 2.52 -6.79 -12.37
CA GLN A 244 2.16 -7.96 -11.57
C GLN A 244 3.41 -8.82 -11.41
N GLN A 245 3.48 -9.60 -10.32
CA GLN A 245 4.58 -10.53 -10.11
C GLN A 245 4.60 -11.53 -11.28
N PRO A 246 5.64 -11.52 -12.13
CA PRO A 246 5.73 -12.47 -13.23
C PRO A 246 5.91 -13.88 -12.67
N MET A 247 5.58 -14.87 -13.49
CA MET A 247 5.68 -16.27 -13.11
C MET A 247 7.13 -16.72 -12.86
N ASP A 248 8.09 -16.06 -13.50
CA ASP A 248 9.51 -16.38 -13.37
C ASP A 248 10.38 -15.11 -13.38
N THR A 249 11.60 -15.25 -12.87
CA THR A 249 12.55 -14.15 -12.81
C THR A 249 13.05 -13.77 -14.21
N GLY A 250 13.13 -12.47 -14.46
CA GLY A 250 13.60 -11.91 -15.73
C GLY A 250 12.60 -12.00 -16.88
N VAL A 251 11.34 -12.41 -16.62
CA VAL A 251 10.29 -12.42 -17.63
C VAL A 251 9.36 -11.22 -17.48
N TYR A 252 8.83 -10.76 -18.60
CA TYR A 252 7.83 -9.73 -18.67
C TYR A 252 6.50 -10.29 -19.15
N GLU A 253 5.44 -9.98 -18.43
CA GLU A 253 4.09 -10.45 -18.74
C GLU A 253 3.12 -9.30 -18.99
N GLY A 254 2.17 -9.54 -19.88
CA GLY A 254 0.95 -8.78 -19.99
C GLY A 254 -0.24 -9.60 -19.50
N SER A 255 -1.28 -8.90 -19.03
CA SER A 255 -2.44 -9.52 -18.41
C SER A 255 -3.74 -8.80 -18.78
N TYR A 256 -4.78 -9.58 -19.05
CA TYR A 256 -6.18 -9.14 -18.99
C TYR A 256 -6.82 -9.79 -17.78
N TYR A 257 -7.45 -9.01 -16.90
CA TYR A 257 -8.01 -9.56 -15.67
C TYR A 257 -9.34 -8.90 -15.26
N LEU A 258 -10.16 -9.71 -14.61
CA LEU A 258 -11.33 -9.33 -13.83
C LEU A 258 -11.09 -9.78 -12.39
N GLN A 259 -11.24 -8.87 -11.45
CA GLN A 259 -11.10 -9.13 -10.02
C GLN A 259 -12.34 -8.61 -9.27
N ILE A 260 -12.93 -9.47 -8.46
CA ILE A 260 -14.01 -9.13 -7.53
C ILE A 260 -13.49 -9.44 -6.13
N SER A 261 -13.56 -8.48 -5.22
CA SER A 261 -13.14 -8.68 -3.84
C SER A 261 -14.18 -8.14 -2.87
N ARG A 262 -14.54 -8.97 -1.89
CA ARG A 262 -15.37 -8.60 -0.75
C ARG A 262 -14.57 -8.86 0.52
N PRO A 263 -13.80 -7.88 1.00
CA PRO A 263 -13.03 -8.05 2.22
C PRO A 263 -13.95 -8.21 3.43
N LEU A 264 -13.39 -8.62 4.57
CA LEU A 264 -14.09 -8.57 5.85
C LEU A 264 -14.22 -7.10 6.31
N TYR A 265 -15.19 -6.39 5.73
CA TYR A 265 -15.39 -4.95 5.91
C TYR A 265 -15.67 -4.52 7.36
N ARG A 266 -16.25 -5.41 8.17
CA ARG A 266 -16.43 -5.23 9.63
C ARG A 266 -16.21 -6.54 10.36
N ASN A 267 -15.77 -6.50 11.62
CA ASN A 267 -15.47 -7.71 12.38
C ASN A 267 -16.70 -8.60 12.65
N SER A 268 -17.92 -8.05 12.54
CA SER A 268 -19.19 -8.79 12.68
C SER A 268 -19.74 -9.34 11.35
N ALA A 269 -19.08 -9.07 10.22
CA ALA A 269 -19.51 -9.58 8.92
C ALA A 269 -19.32 -11.10 8.86
N LYS A 270 -20.34 -11.80 8.38
CA LYS A 270 -20.30 -13.27 8.30
C LYS A 270 -19.57 -13.80 7.07
N LEU A 271 -19.56 -13.03 5.98
CA LEU A 271 -19.05 -13.49 4.69
C LEU A 271 -17.89 -12.61 4.24
N ALA A 272 -16.88 -13.23 3.63
CA ALA A 272 -15.81 -12.59 2.87
C ALA A 272 -15.51 -13.46 1.64
N GLY A 273 -14.93 -12.90 0.59
CA GLY A 273 -14.57 -13.71 -0.57
C GLY A 273 -13.99 -12.91 -1.72
N GLY A 274 -13.59 -13.61 -2.78
CA GLY A 274 -13.11 -12.99 -3.99
C GLY A 274 -13.00 -13.96 -5.16
N LEU A 275 -12.97 -13.37 -6.35
CA LEU A 275 -12.83 -14.03 -7.63
C LEU A 275 -11.78 -13.28 -8.44
N THR A 276 -10.81 -13.99 -8.99
CA THR A 276 -9.87 -13.44 -9.98
C THR A 276 -9.89 -14.36 -11.20
N VAL A 277 -10.15 -13.77 -12.36
CA VAL A 277 -10.00 -14.43 -13.66
C VAL A 277 -9.00 -13.61 -14.45
N ALA A 278 -7.93 -14.24 -14.91
CA ALA A 278 -6.90 -13.56 -15.69
C ALA A 278 -6.42 -14.42 -16.87
N ARG A 279 -6.03 -13.76 -17.95
CA ARG A 279 -5.28 -14.35 -19.07
C ARG A 279 -3.97 -13.60 -19.20
N ASN A 280 -2.88 -14.31 -18.96
CA ASN A 280 -1.53 -13.77 -18.95
C ASN A 280 -0.75 -14.30 -20.16
N TYR A 281 0.13 -13.48 -20.70
CA TYR A 281 0.97 -13.82 -21.85
C TYR A 281 2.35 -13.20 -21.68
N SER A 282 3.39 -13.90 -22.14
CA SER A 282 4.74 -13.36 -22.08
C SER A 282 4.97 -12.29 -23.14
N ILE A 283 5.89 -11.36 -22.86
CA ILE A 283 6.24 -10.24 -23.75
C ILE A 283 7.74 -10.30 -24.01
N ASN A 284 8.13 -10.37 -25.28
CA ASN A 284 9.53 -10.27 -25.69
C ASN A 284 10.02 -8.81 -25.65
N ILE A 285 10.51 -8.37 -24.49
CA ILE A 285 10.98 -6.99 -24.31
C ILE A 285 12.41 -6.77 -24.80
N PHE A 286 13.33 -7.71 -24.54
CA PHE A 286 14.75 -7.55 -24.87
C PHE A 286 15.12 -8.00 -26.29
N GLY A 287 14.17 -8.57 -27.05
CA GLY A 287 14.44 -9.15 -28.35
C GLY A 287 15.46 -10.31 -28.40
N PRO A 288 15.65 -11.18 -27.38
CA PRO A 288 16.40 -12.41 -27.59
C PRO A 288 15.82 -13.21 -28.75
N ALA A 289 16.68 -13.97 -29.42
CA ALA A 289 16.28 -14.94 -30.43
C ALA A 289 15.20 -15.90 -29.89
N ASP A 290 14.37 -16.43 -30.79
CA ASP A 290 13.26 -17.33 -30.42
C ASP A 290 13.71 -18.56 -29.63
N THR A 291 14.97 -18.98 -29.80
CA THR A 291 15.59 -20.08 -29.04
C THR A 291 15.78 -19.75 -27.56
N LEU A 292 15.78 -18.48 -27.15
CA LEU A 292 15.95 -18.01 -25.77
C LEU A 292 14.68 -17.39 -25.19
N TYR A 293 13.76 -16.92 -26.04
CA TYR A 293 12.53 -16.26 -25.60
C TYR A 293 11.49 -17.25 -25.06
N ARG A 294 11.09 -17.05 -23.80
CA ARG A 294 10.07 -17.87 -23.12
C ARG A 294 8.67 -17.47 -23.59
N ASP A 295 8.22 -18.04 -24.70
CA ASP A 295 6.87 -17.82 -25.23
C ASP A 295 5.84 -18.73 -24.53
N TYR A 296 4.99 -18.12 -23.70
CA TYR A 296 3.93 -18.84 -22.99
C TYR A 296 2.68 -17.99 -22.80
N THR A 297 1.56 -18.66 -22.61
CA THR A 297 0.26 -18.05 -22.31
C THR A 297 -0.50 -18.95 -21.36
N TYR A 298 -1.08 -18.36 -20.31
CA TYR A 298 -1.83 -19.12 -19.31
C TYR A 298 -3.07 -18.37 -18.84
N LYS A 299 -4.04 -19.13 -18.35
CA LYS A 299 -5.26 -18.65 -17.72
C LYS A 299 -5.20 -18.95 -16.23
N LEU A 300 -5.66 -18.00 -15.43
CA LEU A 300 -5.78 -18.12 -13.98
C LEU A 300 -7.25 -17.98 -13.59
N LEU A 301 -7.76 -18.96 -12.86
CA LEU A 301 -9.01 -18.90 -12.12
C LEU A 301 -8.71 -19.05 -10.64
N ASP A 302 -9.06 -18.04 -9.86
CA ASP A 302 -8.86 -18.04 -8.42
C ASP A 302 -10.14 -17.64 -7.70
N ILE A 303 -10.72 -18.56 -6.93
CA ILE A 303 -11.98 -18.36 -6.22
C ILE A 303 -11.75 -18.66 -4.75
N TRP A 304 -12.15 -17.76 -3.86
CA TRP A 304 -12.14 -18.02 -2.43
C TRP A 304 -13.33 -17.42 -1.72
N GLY A 305 -13.71 -18.03 -0.60
CA GLY A 305 -14.78 -17.59 0.27
C GLY A 305 -14.49 -17.94 1.71
N GLY A 306 -15.00 -17.13 2.63
CA GLY A 306 -14.89 -17.33 4.07
C GLY A 306 -16.23 -17.09 4.76
N TYR A 307 -16.52 -17.93 5.75
CA TYR A 307 -17.68 -17.78 6.62
C TYR A 307 -17.25 -17.70 8.09
N SER A 308 -17.57 -16.60 8.76
CA SER A 308 -17.46 -16.48 10.21
C SER A 308 -18.73 -16.93 10.89
N PHE A 309 -18.60 -18.00 11.67
CA PHE A 309 -19.71 -18.66 12.33
C PHE A 309 -19.80 -18.29 13.83
N LEU A 310 -18.70 -17.82 14.42
CA LEU A 310 -18.69 -17.24 15.76
C LEU A 310 -18.13 -15.83 15.69
N ASN A 311 -18.95 -14.88 16.15
CA ASN A 311 -18.61 -13.47 16.22
C ASN A 311 -18.59 -13.02 17.68
N ARG A 312 -17.62 -12.16 17.99
CA ARG A 312 -17.47 -11.45 19.27
C ARG A 312 -18.69 -10.57 19.60
N TYR A 313 -19.39 -10.10 18.58
CA TYR A 313 -20.51 -9.16 18.72
C TYR A 313 -21.84 -9.89 18.63
N ARG A 314 -22.61 -9.83 19.72
CA ARG A 314 -24.05 -10.12 19.67
C ARG A 314 -24.79 -8.95 19.02
N ARG A 315 -25.94 -9.24 18.41
CA ARG A 315 -26.83 -8.22 17.80
C ARG A 315 -27.37 -7.19 18.81
N ASP A 316 -27.26 -7.46 20.10
CA ASP A 316 -27.75 -6.63 21.22
C ASP A 316 -26.75 -5.54 21.66
N GLY A 317 -25.59 -5.43 20.99
CA GLY A 317 -24.55 -4.47 21.35
C GLY A 317 -23.77 -4.83 22.62
N ARG A 318 -24.02 -6.00 23.23
CA ARG A 318 -23.31 -6.48 24.42
C ARG A 318 -22.07 -7.30 24.03
N PHE A 319 -21.03 -7.13 24.84
CA PHE A 319 -19.69 -7.67 24.63
C PHE A 319 -19.55 -9.10 25.16
N ASP A 320 -18.95 -9.98 24.37
CA ASP A 320 -18.38 -11.25 24.83
C ASP A 320 -16.88 -11.24 24.48
N ASP A 321 -15.98 -11.59 25.40
CA ASP A 321 -14.52 -11.50 25.16
C ASP A 321 -13.97 -12.65 24.28
N ARG A 322 -14.85 -13.30 23.52
CA ARG A 322 -14.54 -14.48 22.71
C ARG A 322 -13.87 -14.09 21.39
N PRO A 323 -12.94 -14.91 20.88
CA PRO A 323 -12.39 -14.73 19.54
C PRO A 323 -13.42 -15.02 18.45
N ASN A 324 -13.22 -14.42 17.28
CA ASN A 324 -13.95 -14.78 16.08
C ASN A 324 -13.38 -16.09 15.51
N LEU A 325 -14.27 -16.96 15.04
CA LEU A 325 -13.91 -18.18 14.31
C LEU A 325 -14.45 -18.11 12.89
N ALA A 326 -13.62 -18.51 11.93
CA ALA A 326 -13.97 -18.54 10.52
C ALA A 326 -13.43 -19.79 9.82
N LEU A 327 -14.20 -20.24 8.83
CA LEU A 327 -13.80 -21.26 7.88
C LEU A 327 -13.64 -20.62 6.52
N LEU A 328 -12.51 -20.85 5.86
CA LEU A 328 -12.19 -20.33 4.55
C LEU A 328 -11.89 -21.47 3.58
N PHE A 329 -12.22 -21.26 2.32
CA PHE A 329 -11.94 -22.18 1.24
C PHE A 329 -11.44 -21.41 0.02
N ARG A 330 -10.45 -21.98 -0.68
CA ARG A 330 -9.93 -21.46 -1.94
C ARG A 330 -9.77 -22.58 -2.95
N TYR A 331 -10.14 -22.30 -4.18
CA TYR A 331 -9.79 -23.06 -5.36
C TYR A 331 -8.98 -22.19 -6.30
N ASN A 332 -7.83 -22.69 -6.72
CA ASN A 332 -6.95 -22.03 -7.67
C ASN A 332 -6.64 -22.98 -8.82
N ASN A 333 -6.73 -22.48 -10.05
CA ASN A 333 -6.41 -23.22 -11.26
C ASN A 333 -5.63 -22.33 -12.21
N LEU A 334 -4.38 -22.73 -12.48
CA LEU A 334 -3.50 -22.13 -13.46
C LEU A 334 -3.31 -23.16 -14.59
N HIS A 335 -3.75 -22.79 -15.78
CA HIS A 335 -3.71 -23.66 -16.97
C HIS A 335 -2.99 -22.98 -18.12
N PHE A 336 -2.03 -23.67 -18.73
CA PHE A 336 -1.26 -23.16 -19.86
C PHE A 336 -1.96 -23.47 -21.19
N ASP A 337 -2.31 -22.43 -21.93
CA ASP A 337 -2.72 -22.56 -23.34
C ASP A 337 -1.49 -22.84 -24.23
N LYS A 338 -0.34 -22.24 -23.87
CA LYS A 338 0.94 -22.38 -24.58
C LYS A 338 2.08 -22.42 -23.56
N LYS A 339 2.99 -23.38 -23.71
CA LYS A 339 4.21 -23.53 -22.90
C LYS A 339 5.45 -23.17 -23.73
N PRO A 340 6.56 -22.77 -23.10
CA PRO A 340 7.81 -22.51 -23.82
C PRO A 340 8.31 -23.78 -24.52
N SER A 341 8.84 -23.65 -25.73
CA SER A 341 9.31 -24.78 -26.56
C SER A 341 10.73 -25.21 -26.25
N GLN A 342 11.48 -24.45 -25.47
CA GLN A 342 12.88 -24.74 -25.17
C GLN A 342 13.00 -25.90 -24.18
N GLU A 343 13.94 -26.81 -24.42
CA GLU A 343 14.10 -28.04 -23.61
C GLU A 343 14.32 -27.76 -22.12
N ILE A 344 15.08 -26.71 -21.80
CA ILE A 344 15.33 -26.28 -20.42
C ILE A 344 14.06 -25.88 -19.67
N TYR A 345 13.05 -25.34 -20.37
CA TYR A 345 11.80 -24.86 -19.76
C TYR A 345 10.68 -25.90 -19.82
N ILE A 346 10.72 -26.82 -20.80
CA ILE A 346 9.79 -27.96 -20.85
C ILE A 346 9.88 -28.80 -19.57
N LYS A 347 11.09 -28.95 -19.01
CA LYS A 347 11.34 -29.69 -17.76
C LYS A 347 11.16 -28.86 -16.49
N ASP A 348 11.00 -27.54 -16.59
CA ASP A 348 10.83 -26.66 -15.43
C ASP A 348 9.37 -26.76 -14.90
N PRO A 349 9.16 -27.11 -13.62
CA PRO A 349 7.83 -27.19 -13.02
C PRO A 349 7.00 -25.91 -13.14
N ILE A 350 7.63 -24.73 -13.21
CA ILE A 350 6.92 -23.45 -13.27
C ILE A 350 6.06 -23.31 -14.52
N TYR A 351 6.46 -23.89 -15.65
CA TYR A 351 5.71 -23.84 -16.90
C TYR A 351 4.70 -24.99 -17.05
N ASN A 352 4.15 -25.48 -15.93
CA ASN A 352 3.15 -26.54 -15.91
C ASN A 352 1.89 -26.15 -15.17
N ASP A 353 0.78 -26.77 -15.61
CA ASP A 353 -0.52 -26.60 -15.00
C ASP A 353 -0.46 -26.92 -13.51
N ARG A 354 -1.10 -26.06 -12.73
CA ARG A 354 -1.13 -26.14 -11.28
C ARG A 354 -2.54 -25.84 -10.82
N HIS A 355 -3.13 -26.77 -10.07
CA HIS A 355 -4.40 -26.50 -9.40
C HIS A 355 -4.36 -26.99 -7.97
N TYR A 356 -5.03 -26.27 -7.07
CA TYR A 356 -5.11 -26.67 -5.69
C TYR A 356 -6.42 -26.23 -5.04
N TYR A 357 -6.79 -26.96 -3.99
CA TYR A 357 -7.87 -26.63 -3.09
C TYR A 357 -7.29 -26.47 -1.69
N LEU A 358 -7.65 -25.40 -1.00
CA LEU A 358 -7.13 -25.10 0.32
C LEU A 358 -8.27 -24.69 1.25
N GLY A 359 -8.41 -25.42 2.35
CA GLY A 359 -9.26 -25.05 3.47
C GLY A 359 -8.42 -24.43 4.58
N GLN A 360 -8.97 -23.45 5.28
CA GLN A 360 -8.32 -22.83 6.44
C GLN A 360 -9.32 -22.60 7.56
N PHE A 361 -8.99 -23.04 8.76
CA PHE A 361 -9.66 -22.68 10.00
C PHE A 361 -8.92 -21.51 10.64
N LEU A 362 -9.62 -20.39 10.86
CA LEU A 362 -9.03 -19.15 11.34
C LEU A 362 -9.66 -18.72 12.66
N VAL A 363 -8.82 -18.47 13.66
CA VAL A 363 -9.16 -17.85 14.94
C VAL A 363 -8.57 -16.46 14.96
N PHE A 364 -9.36 -15.43 15.22
CA PHE A 364 -8.82 -14.07 15.27
C PHE A 364 -9.54 -13.16 16.27
N LYS A 365 -8.78 -12.20 16.79
CA LYS A 365 -9.27 -11.08 17.58
C LYS A 365 -8.48 -9.85 17.13
N GLN A 366 -9.14 -8.90 16.49
CA GLN A 366 -8.48 -7.72 15.93
C GLN A 366 -9.21 -6.45 16.37
N ASP A 367 -8.57 -5.70 17.25
CA ASP A 367 -8.96 -4.36 17.70
C ASP A 367 -7.97 -3.33 17.10
N PHE A 368 -8.28 -2.04 17.19
CA PHE A 368 -7.47 -1.00 16.56
C PHE A 368 -7.25 0.22 17.45
N PHE A 369 -6.01 0.71 17.43
CA PHE A 369 -5.65 2.00 18.02
C PHE A 369 -5.54 3.06 16.93
N LYS A 370 -6.02 4.27 17.22
CA LYS A 370 -5.81 5.44 16.37
C LYS A 370 -4.49 6.09 16.77
N THR A 371 -3.66 6.40 15.78
CA THR A 371 -2.42 7.16 15.99
C THR A 371 -2.12 8.05 14.79
N HIS A 372 -1.09 8.89 14.93
CA HIS A 372 -0.55 9.70 13.85
C HIS A 372 0.96 9.46 13.75
N GLN A 373 1.53 9.71 12.57
CA GLN A 373 2.97 9.65 12.34
C GLN A 373 3.56 8.28 12.69
N PHE A 374 2.87 7.20 12.33
CA PHE A 374 3.37 5.84 12.40
C PHE A 374 4.09 5.47 11.10
N PHE A 375 3.41 5.50 9.96
CA PHE A 375 4.02 5.44 8.63
C PHE A 375 3.70 6.69 7.79
N GLY A 376 2.50 7.24 7.99
CA GLY A 376 2.00 8.41 7.31
C GLY A 376 2.62 9.72 7.82
N PHE A 377 2.38 10.79 7.09
CA PHE A 377 2.91 12.12 7.39
C PHE A 377 1.96 12.94 8.27
N GLY A 378 1.17 12.28 9.12
CA GLY A 378 0.26 12.92 10.08
C GLY A 378 -1.22 12.93 9.70
N ARG A 379 -1.65 11.99 8.84
CA ARG A 379 -3.04 11.51 8.79
C ARG A 379 -3.31 10.55 9.96
N THR A 380 -4.57 10.24 10.23
CA THR A 380 -4.92 9.17 11.16
C THR A 380 -4.59 7.80 10.57
N GLU A 381 -3.95 6.97 11.38
CA GLU A 381 -3.56 5.61 11.04
C GLU A 381 -4.18 4.66 12.06
N ASP A 382 -4.78 3.59 11.55
CA ASP A 382 -5.41 2.54 12.34
C ASP A 382 -4.43 1.38 12.50
N ILE A 383 -3.95 1.17 13.72
CA ILE A 383 -2.93 0.17 14.04
C ILE A 383 -3.61 -1.07 14.61
N PRO A 384 -3.46 -2.25 14.00
CA PRO A 384 -4.07 -3.46 14.50
C PRO A 384 -3.44 -3.89 15.83
N TYR A 385 -4.28 -4.44 16.70
CA TYR A 385 -3.92 -5.06 17.97
C TYR A 385 -4.72 -6.33 18.19
N GLY A 386 -4.08 -7.36 18.74
CA GLY A 386 -4.71 -8.65 18.97
C GLY A 386 -3.93 -9.79 18.31
N TYR A 387 -4.62 -10.84 17.87
CA TYR A 387 -3.98 -12.04 17.34
C TYR A 387 -4.81 -12.72 16.26
N THR A 388 -4.12 -13.45 15.38
CA THR A 388 -4.69 -14.36 14.38
C THR A 388 -3.96 -15.70 14.45
N ALA A 389 -4.66 -16.81 14.36
CA ALA A 389 -4.09 -18.14 14.26
C ALA A 389 -4.87 -18.95 13.22
N GLY A 390 -4.17 -19.55 12.26
CA GLY A 390 -4.72 -20.27 11.13
C GLY A 390 -4.17 -21.69 11.05
N LEU A 391 -5.05 -22.65 10.80
CA LEU A 391 -4.69 -24.02 10.41
C LEU A 391 -5.18 -24.26 8.99
N SER A 392 -4.26 -24.53 8.07
CA SER A 392 -4.55 -24.70 6.64
C SER A 392 -4.28 -26.14 6.23
N ALA A 393 -5.17 -26.72 5.44
CA ALA A 393 -5.00 -28.04 4.85
C ALA A 393 -5.59 -28.07 3.45
N GLY A 394 -4.91 -28.76 2.53
CA GLY A 394 -5.30 -28.72 1.13
C GLY A 394 -4.64 -29.78 0.28
N TRP A 395 -5.04 -29.85 -0.98
CA TRP A 395 -4.42 -30.72 -1.97
C TRP A 395 -3.97 -29.88 -3.15
N GLU A 396 -2.74 -30.12 -3.58
CA GLU A 396 -2.17 -29.54 -4.78
C GLU A 396 -1.94 -30.64 -5.80
N ASN A 397 -2.23 -30.32 -7.05
CA ASN A 397 -1.75 -31.07 -8.20
C ASN A 397 -0.87 -30.16 -9.05
N TRP A 398 0.40 -30.54 -9.16
CA TRP A 398 1.38 -29.79 -9.93
C TRP A 398 2.32 -30.76 -10.63
N THR A 399 2.54 -30.58 -11.93
CA THR A 399 3.39 -31.49 -12.76
C THR A 399 2.96 -32.96 -12.70
N GLY A 400 1.66 -33.24 -12.57
CA GLY A 400 1.13 -34.60 -12.44
C GLY A 400 1.35 -35.26 -11.06
N ARG A 401 1.82 -34.51 -10.06
CA ARG A 401 1.99 -34.97 -8.69
C ARG A 401 0.88 -34.40 -7.80
N LYS A 402 0.19 -35.27 -7.07
CA LYS A 402 -0.84 -34.88 -6.10
C LYS A 402 -0.28 -34.88 -4.68
N ARG A 403 0.00 -33.70 -4.13
CA ARG A 403 0.62 -33.49 -2.81
C ARG A 403 -0.40 -32.96 -1.81
N PHE A 404 -0.36 -33.47 -0.58
CA PHE A 404 -1.20 -32.95 0.51
C PHE A 404 -0.46 -31.81 1.21
N TYR A 405 -1.11 -30.69 1.46
CA TYR A 405 -0.52 -29.53 2.11
C TYR A 405 -1.07 -29.37 3.52
N THR A 406 -0.19 -29.01 4.47
CA THR A 406 -0.59 -28.62 5.83
C THR A 406 0.22 -27.40 6.28
N ALA A 407 -0.43 -26.46 6.96
CA ALA A 407 0.24 -25.33 7.58
C ALA A 407 -0.41 -24.89 8.89
N ILE A 408 0.41 -24.30 9.75
CA ILE A 408 0.01 -23.58 10.94
C ILE A 408 0.66 -22.21 10.90
N GLU A 409 -0.13 -21.17 11.07
CA GLU A 409 0.30 -19.78 11.06
C GLU A 409 -0.27 -19.07 12.28
N ALA A 410 0.50 -18.23 12.95
CA ALA A 410 0.02 -17.39 14.04
C ALA A 410 0.72 -16.04 14.02
N GLU A 411 -0.03 -14.97 14.26
CA GLU A 411 0.47 -13.61 14.37
C GLU A 411 -0.16 -12.95 15.60
N LYS A 412 0.63 -12.16 16.33
CA LYS A 412 0.15 -11.44 17.49
C LYS A 412 0.84 -10.09 17.66
N TYR A 413 0.05 -9.11 18.06
CA TYR A 413 0.45 -7.75 18.36
C TYR A 413 0.31 -7.49 19.86
N TRP A 414 1.40 -7.11 20.51
CA TRP A 414 1.43 -6.71 21.91
C TRP A 414 1.76 -5.23 22.05
N HIS A 415 1.02 -4.54 22.91
CA HIS A 415 1.38 -3.22 23.39
C HIS A 415 2.45 -3.38 24.48
N THR A 416 3.61 -2.75 24.32
CA THR A 416 4.72 -2.88 25.26
C THR A 416 4.61 -1.87 26.41
N ARG A 417 5.33 -2.11 27.50
CA ARG A 417 5.40 -1.17 28.65
C ARG A 417 5.98 0.20 28.27
N LEU A 418 6.73 0.28 27.18
CA LEU A 418 7.32 1.50 26.65
C LEU A 418 6.37 2.26 25.70
N ASN A 419 5.09 1.90 25.65
CA ASN A 419 4.09 2.41 24.70
C ASN A 419 4.50 2.20 23.23
N GLY A 420 5.22 1.12 22.96
CA GLY A 420 5.51 0.63 21.61
C GLY A 420 4.61 -0.53 21.22
N LEU A 421 4.77 -1.00 19.99
CA LEU A 421 4.06 -2.17 19.45
C LEU A 421 5.09 -3.24 19.12
N LEU A 422 4.90 -4.46 19.64
CA LEU A 422 5.65 -5.65 19.23
C LEU A 422 4.73 -6.54 18.41
N SER A 423 5.13 -6.90 17.20
CA SER A 423 4.49 -7.92 16.37
C SER A 423 5.38 -9.15 16.30
N ALA A 424 4.79 -10.33 16.47
CA ALA A 424 5.43 -11.59 16.16
C ALA A 424 4.52 -12.44 15.27
N ALA A 425 5.07 -12.94 14.17
CA ALA A 425 4.43 -13.90 13.30
C ALA A 425 5.29 -15.18 13.20
N VAL A 426 4.64 -16.33 13.25
CA VAL A 426 5.24 -17.65 13.07
C VAL A 426 4.43 -18.44 12.07
N GLY A 427 5.11 -19.15 11.18
CA GLY A 427 4.49 -20.00 10.16
C GLY A 427 5.31 -21.26 9.97
N VAL A 428 4.65 -22.42 9.95
CA VAL A 428 5.26 -23.69 9.57
C VAL A 428 4.32 -24.38 8.59
N SER A 429 4.87 -24.83 7.47
CA SER A 429 4.11 -25.61 6.50
C SER A 429 4.94 -26.69 5.83
N SER A 430 4.27 -27.67 5.23
CA SER A 430 4.91 -28.70 4.42
C SER A 430 3.93 -29.28 3.40
N PHE A 431 4.49 -29.75 2.28
CA PHE A 431 3.80 -30.63 1.34
C PHE A 431 4.19 -32.09 1.64
N TRP A 432 3.22 -32.99 1.54
CA TRP A 432 3.39 -34.40 1.84
C TRP A 432 3.11 -35.19 0.57
N GLN A 433 4.11 -35.92 0.11
CA GLN A 433 4.01 -36.82 -1.03
C GLN A 433 4.45 -38.22 -0.60
N ARG A 434 3.54 -39.20 -0.69
CA ARG A 434 3.81 -40.59 -0.26
C ARG A 434 4.46 -40.69 1.13
N LYS A 435 3.98 -39.88 2.09
CA LYS A 435 4.49 -39.75 3.47
C LYS A 435 5.88 -39.10 3.63
N VAL A 436 6.46 -38.57 2.54
CA VAL A 436 7.70 -37.78 2.59
C VAL A 436 7.33 -36.30 2.58
N SER A 437 7.98 -35.53 3.45
CA SER A 437 7.88 -34.07 3.51
C SER A 437 8.66 -33.48 2.34
N GLU A 438 8.05 -32.57 1.59
CA GLU A 438 8.61 -31.81 0.47
C GLU A 438 8.31 -30.32 0.70
N ASP A 439 9.23 -29.44 0.31
CA ASP A 439 9.01 -27.99 0.27
C ASP A 439 8.51 -27.40 1.61
N ALA A 440 9.06 -27.85 2.75
CA ALA A 440 8.65 -27.31 4.04
C ALA A 440 9.13 -25.86 4.18
N VAL A 441 8.31 -25.02 4.79
CA VAL A 441 8.61 -23.61 5.00
C VAL A 441 8.49 -23.30 6.48
N ILE A 442 9.53 -22.69 7.04
CA ILE A 442 9.57 -22.16 8.40
C ILE A 442 9.75 -20.66 8.29
N HIS A 443 8.81 -19.89 8.82
CA HIS A 443 8.83 -18.43 8.82
C HIS A 443 8.68 -17.89 10.24
N LEU A 444 9.54 -16.96 10.60
CA LEU A 444 9.52 -16.23 11.87
C LEU A 444 9.75 -14.75 11.57
N ASN A 445 8.77 -13.92 11.88
CA ASN A 445 8.89 -12.47 11.76
C ASN A 445 8.69 -11.83 13.15
N LEU A 446 9.63 -10.99 13.55
CA LEU A 446 9.56 -10.20 14.78
C LEU A 446 9.76 -8.74 14.40
N SER A 447 8.79 -7.88 14.73
CA SER A 447 8.86 -6.46 14.41
C SER A 447 8.52 -5.61 15.63
N TYR A 448 9.35 -4.64 15.96
CA TYR A 448 9.14 -3.72 17.07
C TYR A 448 9.07 -2.27 16.56
N TYR A 449 8.05 -1.57 17.01
CA TYR A 449 7.73 -0.19 16.67
C TYR A 449 7.76 0.65 17.94
N SER A 450 8.65 1.62 18.03
CA SER A 450 8.73 2.49 19.20
C SER A 450 7.52 3.43 19.32
N LYS A 451 7.31 3.98 20.52
CA LYS A 451 6.47 5.18 20.69
C LYS A 451 7.01 6.34 19.86
N LEU A 452 6.15 7.31 19.55
CA LEU A 452 6.56 8.60 18.98
C LEU A 452 7.33 9.38 20.05
N MET A 453 8.61 9.64 19.81
CA MET A 453 9.46 10.40 20.71
C MET A 453 9.62 11.82 20.21
N ARG A 454 9.56 12.80 21.12
CA ARG A 454 9.67 14.21 20.78
C ARG A 454 11.12 14.68 20.87
N LEU A 455 11.60 15.34 19.82
CA LEU A 455 12.89 16.02 19.76
C LEU A 455 12.66 17.48 19.39
N ARG A 456 12.47 18.34 20.40
CA ARG A 456 12.09 19.76 20.26
C ARG A 456 10.78 19.97 19.46
N GLN A 457 10.89 20.34 18.18
CA GLN A 457 9.76 20.55 17.25
C GLN A 457 9.60 19.37 16.28
N TRP A 458 10.52 18.41 16.30
CA TRP A 458 10.50 17.24 15.45
C TRP A 458 10.06 16.04 16.27
N HIS A 459 9.62 15.00 15.58
CA HIS A 459 9.31 13.72 16.21
C HIS A 459 10.16 12.64 15.57
N TRP A 460 10.43 11.56 16.32
CA TRP A 460 11.17 10.44 15.78
C TRP A 460 10.61 9.10 16.26
N ARG A 461 10.75 8.07 15.43
CA ARG A 461 10.40 6.67 15.74
C ARG A 461 11.50 5.74 15.27
N LEU A 462 11.66 4.64 15.99
CA LEU A 462 12.54 3.54 15.65
C LEU A 462 11.69 2.32 15.27
N PHE A 463 12.03 1.73 14.12
CA PHE A 463 11.48 0.50 13.58
C PHE A 463 12.58 -0.55 13.59
N THR A 464 12.34 -1.69 14.20
CA THR A 464 13.29 -2.82 14.13
C THR A 464 12.54 -4.07 13.70
N SER A 465 13.17 -4.89 12.86
CA SER A 465 12.59 -6.17 12.44
C SER A 465 13.66 -7.25 12.28
N ALA A 466 13.31 -8.47 12.65
CA ALA A 466 14.04 -9.69 12.39
C ALA A 466 13.13 -10.66 11.63
N ASP A 467 13.54 -11.10 10.46
CA ASP A 467 12.76 -11.98 9.59
C ASP A 467 13.62 -13.19 9.19
N TYR A 468 13.19 -14.37 9.60
CA TYR A 468 13.80 -15.64 9.24
C TYR A 468 12.84 -16.45 8.37
N LEU A 469 13.33 -16.89 7.22
CA LEU A 469 12.62 -17.73 6.28
C LEU A 469 13.51 -18.89 5.85
N GLY A 470 13.06 -20.12 6.05
CA GLY A 470 13.86 -21.31 5.80
C GLY A 470 13.08 -22.43 5.11
N ASN A 471 13.77 -23.18 4.25
CA ASN A 471 13.27 -24.40 3.63
C ASN A 471 14.31 -25.52 3.81
N PRO A 472 14.07 -26.47 4.72
CA PRO A 472 15.05 -27.54 5.00
C PRO A 472 15.07 -28.67 3.96
N ASN A 473 14.01 -28.83 3.15
CA ASN A 473 13.79 -29.98 2.28
C ASN A 473 13.17 -29.55 0.94
N ASN A 474 13.94 -28.78 0.19
CA ASN A 474 13.51 -28.20 -1.07
C ASN A 474 13.21 -29.26 -2.14
N TYR A 475 12.10 -29.11 -2.86
CA TYR A 475 11.74 -29.93 -4.00
C TYR A 475 11.41 -29.09 -5.24
N PHE A 476 10.45 -28.17 -5.16
CA PHE A 476 10.09 -27.27 -6.26
C PHE A 476 10.43 -25.81 -6.00
N TYR A 477 10.60 -25.40 -4.75
CA TYR A 477 10.89 -23.99 -4.49
C TYR A 477 12.26 -23.56 -5.06
N LYS A 478 12.30 -22.32 -5.55
CA LYS A 478 13.54 -21.67 -5.98
C LYS A 478 14.24 -21.07 -4.75
N PRO A 479 15.58 -21.01 -4.73
CA PRO A 479 16.29 -20.46 -3.59
C PRO A 479 16.00 -18.95 -3.43
N LEU A 480 15.97 -18.50 -2.18
CA LEU A 480 15.76 -17.11 -1.77
C LEU A 480 16.95 -16.25 -2.17
N ASN A 481 16.70 -14.97 -2.47
CA ASN A 481 17.73 -13.95 -2.67
C ASN A 481 17.62 -12.84 -1.61
N ILE A 482 18.57 -11.91 -1.63
CA ILE A 482 18.62 -10.72 -0.76
C ILE A 482 18.51 -9.40 -1.54
N ASN A 483 17.92 -9.44 -2.73
CA ASN A 483 17.77 -8.26 -3.59
C ASN A 483 16.60 -7.38 -3.13
N LEU A 484 16.79 -6.06 -3.11
CA LEU A 484 15.78 -5.05 -2.82
C LEU A 484 14.93 -5.35 -1.55
N GLU A 485 13.65 -5.66 -1.73
CA GLU A 485 12.68 -5.92 -0.67
C GLU A 485 12.92 -7.26 0.04
N ASN A 486 13.55 -8.21 -0.65
CA ASN A 486 13.82 -9.56 -0.13
C ASN A 486 14.94 -9.60 0.91
N GLY A 487 15.76 -8.55 0.98
CA GLY A 487 16.88 -8.48 1.93
C GLY A 487 17.37 -7.05 2.12
N ILE A 488 18.45 -6.70 1.43
CA ILE A 488 19.12 -5.40 1.58
C ILE A 488 18.66 -4.46 0.47
N TRP A 489 18.08 -3.33 0.88
CA TRP A 489 17.62 -2.31 -0.04
C TRP A 489 18.75 -1.80 -0.92
N GLY A 490 18.51 -1.79 -2.23
CA GLY A 490 19.44 -1.37 -3.28
C GLY A 490 20.37 -2.48 -3.81
N TYR A 491 20.40 -3.67 -3.20
CA TYR A 491 20.98 -4.85 -3.87
C TYR A 491 20.11 -5.21 -5.08
N ARG A 492 20.71 -5.23 -6.27
CA ARG A 492 20.03 -5.55 -7.54
C ARG A 492 20.83 -6.62 -8.27
N ASP A 493 20.13 -7.59 -8.83
CA ASP A 493 20.68 -8.65 -9.68
C ASP A 493 21.86 -9.44 -9.06
N THR A 494 21.91 -9.50 -7.72
CA THR A 494 22.93 -10.31 -7.04
C THR A 494 22.58 -11.78 -7.24
N ARG A 495 23.61 -12.59 -7.50
CA ARG A 495 23.48 -14.04 -7.70
C ARG A 495 23.55 -14.84 -6.39
N ILE A 496 23.52 -14.15 -5.25
CA ILE A 496 23.59 -14.80 -3.95
C ILE A 496 22.20 -15.33 -3.62
N ASN A 497 22.12 -16.65 -3.54
CA ASN A 497 20.88 -17.33 -3.23
C ASN A 497 21.09 -18.29 -2.05
N GLY A 498 20.01 -18.76 -1.44
CA GLY A 498 20.05 -19.76 -0.38
C GLY A 498 18.65 -20.23 0.01
N PHE A 499 18.55 -21.35 0.72
CA PHE A 499 17.27 -21.87 1.20
C PHE A 499 16.91 -21.40 2.60
N HIS A 500 17.83 -20.74 3.29
CA HIS A 500 17.59 -20.07 4.57
C HIS A 500 18.05 -18.63 4.49
N ARG A 501 17.19 -17.69 4.92
CA ARG A 501 17.42 -16.26 4.93
C ARG A 501 17.11 -15.71 6.31
N LEU A 502 18.03 -14.91 6.86
CA LEU A 502 17.80 -14.08 8.03
C LEU A 502 18.07 -12.63 7.67
N ASN A 503 17.06 -11.80 7.83
CA ASN A 503 17.11 -10.36 7.62
C ASN A 503 16.93 -9.63 8.94
N LEU A 504 17.86 -8.73 9.26
CA LEU A 504 17.78 -7.80 10.37
C LEU A 504 17.71 -6.39 9.80
N ARG A 505 16.75 -5.59 10.27
CA ARG A 505 16.57 -4.21 9.83
C ARG A 505 16.29 -3.32 11.01
N ALA A 506 16.94 -2.16 11.03
CA ALA A 506 16.63 -1.06 11.93
C ALA A 506 16.49 0.21 11.11
N GLU A 507 15.38 0.93 11.25
CA GLU A 507 15.14 2.20 10.59
C GLU A 507 14.68 3.24 11.62
N SER A 508 15.38 4.38 11.66
CA SER A 508 14.97 5.56 12.42
C SER A 508 14.36 6.57 11.47
N VAL A 509 13.14 7.01 11.76
CA VAL A 509 12.40 8.00 10.95
C VAL A 509 12.23 9.27 11.77
N PHE A 510 12.65 10.40 11.20
CA PHE A 510 12.51 11.74 11.78
C PHE A 510 11.47 12.53 11.00
N TYR A 511 10.35 12.82 11.67
CA TYR A 511 9.25 13.60 11.17
C TYR A 511 9.56 15.09 11.34
N SER A 512 9.87 15.75 10.22
CA SER A 512 10.08 17.20 10.22
C SER A 512 8.75 17.94 10.31
N SER A 513 8.79 19.10 10.96
CA SER A 513 7.67 20.07 10.91
C SER A 513 7.67 20.90 9.62
N TRP A 514 8.62 20.69 8.70
CA TRP A 514 8.69 21.40 7.43
C TRP A 514 7.57 20.97 6.48
N LYS A 515 6.80 21.94 6.01
CA LYS A 515 5.69 21.76 5.07
C LYS A 515 5.78 22.81 3.97
N VAL A 516 5.78 22.41 2.70
CA VAL A 516 5.82 23.31 1.54
C VAL A 516 4.67 22.94 0.61
N TYR A 517 3.70 23.83 0.42
CA TYR A 517 2.49 23.55 -0.38
C TYR A 517 1.75 22.24 0.00
N GLY A 518 1.82 21.83 1.27
CA GLY A 518 1.24 20.57 1.76
C GLY A 518 2.18 19.36 1.68
N PHE A 519 3.31 19.44 0.96
CA PHE A 519 4.36 18.43 0.98
C PHE A 519 5.11 18.48 2.30
N LYS A 520 5.19 17.32 2.96
CA LYS A 520 5.88 17.09 4.22
C LYS A 520 7.12 16.23 3.98
N PHE A 521 8.14 16.41 4.81
CA PHE A 521 9.46 15.82 4.65
C PHE A 521 9.81 14.96 5.87
N ASN A 522 10.01 13.66 5.66
CA ASN A 522 10.44 12.73 6.69
C ASN A 522 11.84 12.23 6.35
N TRP A 523 12.80 12.46 7.23
CA TRP A 523 14.16 11.93 7.06
C TRP A 523 14.21 10.51 7.60
N PHE A 524 15.00 9.64 7.00
CA PHE A 524 15.21 8.29 7.51
C PHE A 524 16.68 7.91 7.52
N ALA A 525 17.03 7.08 8.50
CA ALA A 525 18.31 6.40 8.61
C ALA A 525 18.06 4.92 8.82
N SER A 526 18.68 4.06 8.02
CA SER A 526 18.46 2.61 8.06
C SER A 526 19.78 1.85 8.14
N VAL A 527 19.77 0.75 8.88
CA VAL A 527 20.83 -0.26 8.93
C VAL A 527 20.16 -1.61 8.65
N GLN A 528 20.75 -2.37 7.74
CA GLN A 528 20.24 -3.65 7.27
C GLN A 528 21.37 -4.67 7.28
N ALA A 529 21.07 -5.88 7.71
CA ALA A 529 21.98 -7.02 7.64
C ALA A 529 21.21 -8.24 7.17
N SER A 530 21.78 -9.00 6.24
CA SER A 530 21.19 -10.21 5.70
C SER A 530 22.21 -11.34 5.64
N GLN A 531 21.78 -12.53 6.03
CA GLN A 531 22.53 -13.78 5.89
C GLN A 531 21.71 -14.77 5.05
N LEU A 532 22.42 -15.51 4.21
CA LEU A 532 21.85 -16.60 3.40
C LEU A 532 22.64 -17.88 3.68
N SER A 533 21.94 -19.02 3.69
CA SER A 533 22.55 -20.35 3.79
C SER A 533 22.12 -21.26 2.66
N HIS A 534 23.05 -22.06 2.17
CA HIS A 534 22.74 -23.25 1.38
C HIS A 534 22.44 -24.43 2.31
N GLN A 535 21.78 -25.46 1.78
CA GLN A 535 21.20 -26.57 2.53
C GLN A 535 22.23 -27.33 3.40
N GLU A 536 23.52 -27.28 3.06
CA GLU A 536 24.60 -28.00 3.76
C GLU A 536 25.36 -27.17 4.81
N THR A 537 25.07 -25.88 4.97
CA THR A 537 25.76 -25.02 5.94
C THR A 537 24.83 -24.46 7.01
N PHE A 538 25.34 -24.27 8.23
CA PHE A 538 24.62 -23.55 9.27
C PHE A 538 24.58 -22.07 8.94
N LEU A 539 23.40 -21.45 9.10
CA LEU A 539 23.15 -20.04 8.74
C LEU A 539 24.20 -19.07 9.32
N LEU A 540 24.55 -19.24 10.60
CA LEU A 540 25.47 -18.34 11.32
C LEU A 540 26.94 -18.44 10.88
N LYS A 541 27.31 -19.46 10.10
CA LYS A 541 28.68 -19.61 9.55
C LYS A 541 28.86 -18.87 8.21
N ASN A 542 27.77 -18.40 7.60
CA ASN A 542 27.82 -17.72 6.31
C ASN A 542 28.11 -16.22 6.46
N PRO A 543 28.67 -15.57 5.43
CA PRO A 543 28.97 -14.15 5.44
C PRO A 543 27.72 -13.30 5.73
N VAL A 544 27.91 -12.25 6.53
CA VAL A 544 26.89 -11.23 6.78
C VAL A 544 27.05 -10.12 5.74
N TYR A 545 26.01 -9.92 4.94
CA TYR A 545 25.91 -8.76 4.07
C TYR A 545 25.26 -7.62 4.84
N THR A 546 25.79 -6.40 4.69
CA THR A 546 25.28 -5.22 5.40
C THR A 546 25.07 -4.05 4.46
N GLY A 547 24.14 -3.19 4.84
CA GLY A 547 23.87 -1.93 4.15
C GLY A 547 23.38 -0.87 5.12
N THR A 548 23.90 0.34 4.97
CA THR A 548 23.40 1.52 5.67
C THR A 548 22.79 2.48 4.66
N GLY A 549 21.77 3.23 5.06
CA GLY A 549 21.06 4.15 4.17
C GLY A 549 20.61 5.38 4.90
N LEU A 550 20.70 6.53 4.24
CA LEU A 550 20.18 7.81 4.70
C LEU A 550 19.35 8.43 3.58
N GLY A 551 18.27 9.12 3.92
CA GLY A 551 17.45 9.75 2.89
C GLY A 551 16.30 10.59 3.41
N VAL A 552 15.48 11.06 2.48
CA VAL A 552 14.27 11.81 2.73
C VAL A 552 13.10 11.24 1.93
N ARG A 553 11.96 11.14 2.59
CA ARG A 553 10.67 10.79 2.01
C ARG A 553 9.81 12.05 1.98
N ILE A 554 9.18 12.33 0.84
CA ILE A 554 8.40 13.54 0.59
C ILE A 554 7.00 13.13 0.15
N ARG A 555 5.98 13.65 0.83
CA ARG A 555 4.58 13.32 0.50
C ARG A 555 3.63 14.46 0.81
N ASN A 556 2.59 14.59 -0.01
CA ASN A 556 1.41 15.40 0.30
C ASN A 556 0.21 14.47 0.54
N GLU A 557 -0.27 14.39 1.78
CA GLU A 557 -1.37 13.51 2.16
C GLU A 557 -2.73 13.94 1.59
N ASN A 558 -2.85 15.16 1.04
CA ASN A 558 -4.06 15.63 0.39
C ASN A 558 -4.10 15.27 -1.11
N LEU A 559 -3.00 14.74 -1.66
CA LEU A 559 -2.90 14.35 -3.06
C LEU A 559 -2.80 12.82 -3.16
N SER A 560 -3.39 12.24 -4.19
CA SER A 560 -3.24 10.82 -4.51
C SER A 560 -1.89 10.53 -5.19
N LEU A 561 -0.79 10.92 -4.55
CA LEU A 561 0.58 10.69 -5.03
C LEU A 561 1.30 9.66 -4.16
N ASN A 562 2.13 8.85 -4.80
CA ASN A 562 3.08 7.99 -4.10
C ASN A 562 4.12 8.85 -3.36
N THR A 563 4.78 8.27 -2.37
CA THR A 563 5.81 8.97 -1.59
C THR A 563 7.09 9.04 -2.41
N LEU A 564 7.57 10.24 -2.70
CA LEU A 564 8.88 10.41 -3.34
C LEU A 564 9.98 10.10 -2.30
N LYS A 565 10.86 9.17 -2.63
CA LYS A 565 11.99 8.74 -1.80
C LYS A 565 13.30 9.09 -2.49
N LEU A 566 14.12 9.85 -1.78
CA LEU A 566 15.50 10.16 -2.15
C LEU A 566 16.41 9.50 -1.13
N GLY A 567 17.30 8.62 -1.57
CA GLY A 567 18.15 7.83 -0.66
C GLY A 567 19.59 7.71 -1.16
N ALA A 568 20.52 7.68 -0.21
CA ALA A 568 21.91 7.33 -0.40
C ALA A 568 22.23 6.11 0.47
N TYR A 569 22.82 5.08 -0.13
CA TYR A 569 23.11 3.81 0.50
C TYR A 569 24.60 3.49 0.41
N TYR A 570 25.16 2.96 1.49
CA TYR A 570 26.54 2.51 1.58
C TYR A 570 26.58 1.03 1.98
N TYR A 571 27.34 0.25 1.25
CA TYR A 571 27.51 -1.18 1.45
C TYR A 571 28.98 -1.47 1.77
N PRO A 572 29.31 -1.80 3.04
CA PRO A 572 30.68 -2.11 3.44
C PRO A 572 31.23 -3.35 2.72
N ASN A 573 30.40 -4.40 2.63
CA ASN A 573 30.75 -5.71 2.06
C ASN A 573 29.82 -6.05 0.89
N PRO A 574 29.87 -5.32 -0.24
CA PRO A 574 28.98 -5.58 -1.36
C PRO A 574 29.34 -6.91 -2.05
N PRO A 575 28.36 -7.68 -2.52
CA PRO A 575 28.56 -8.82 -3.40
C PRO A 575 29.32 -8.44 -4.69
N PRO A 576 29.96 -9.41 -5.38
CA PRO A 576 30.56 -9.16 -6.68
C PRO A 576 29.57 -8.53 -7.67
N GLY A 577 29.98 -7.46 -8.35
CA GLY A 577 29.15 -6.70 -9.30
C GLY A 577 28.34 -5.54 -8.69
N MET A 578 28.24 -5.45 -7.35
CA MET A 578 27.56 -4.34 -6.68
C MET A 578 28.49 -3.15 -6.41
N ARG A 579 27.97 -1.94 -6.60
CA ARG A 579 28.68 -0.69 -6.24
C ARG A 579 28.62 -0.48 -4.73
N LYS A 580 29.69 0.05 -4.13
CA LYS A 580 29.75 0.38 -2.68
C LYS A 580 28.79 1.49 -2.27
N VAL A 581 28.50 2.43 -3.18
CA VAL A 581 27.58 3.56 -2.95
C VAL A 581 26.50 3.53 -4.01
N TYR A 582 25.26 3.71 -3.58
CA TYR A 582 24.09 3.74 -4.46
C TYR A 582 23.19 4.93 -4.09
N PHE A 583 22.82 5.71 -5.09
CA PHE A 583 21.88 6.82 -4.96
C PHE A 583 20.59 6.47 -5.69
N GLU A 584 19.46 6.78 -5.09
CA GLU A 584 18.16 6.43 -5.63
C GLU A 584 17.19 7.60 -5.52
N VAL A 585 16.47 7.83 -6.62
CA VAL A 585 15.28 8.66 -6.69
C VAL A 585 14.18 7.72 -7.17
N THR A 586 13.21 7.43 -6.31
CA THR A 586 12.12 6.51 -6.63
C THR A 586 10.84 6.94 -5.93
N THR A 587 9.69 6.45 -6.40
CA THR A 587 8.44 6.56 -5.68
C THR A 587 8.17 5.25 -4.94
N VAL A 588 7.73 5.35 -3.68
CA VAL A 588 7.33 4.19 -2.88
C VAL A 588 5.85 4.29 -2.55
N VAL A 589 5.18 3.14 -2.64
CA VAL A 589 3.80 3.01 -2.21
C VAL A 589 3.74 3.20 -0.71
N ASP A 590 2.65 3.81 -0.30
CA ASP A 590 2.32 4.05 1.09
C ASP A 590 2.09 2.76 1.86
N PHE A 591 2.95 2.46 2.84
CA PHE A 591 2.80 1.28 3.68
C PHE A 591 1.65 1.48 4.67
N ARG A 592 0.69 0.56 4.67
CA ARG A 592 -0.41 0.49 5.63
C ARG A 592 -0.46 -0.91 6.21
N PHE A 593 -0.81 -1.03 7.49
CA PHE A 593 -1.14 -2.34 8.05
C PHE A 593 -2.35 -2.91 7.33
N ASP A 594 -2.33 -4.23 7.11
CA ASP A 594 -3.51 -4.90 6.62
C ASP A 594 -4.56 -4.96 7.74
N ILE A 595 -5.71 -4.36 7.47
CA ILE A 595 -6.80 -4.22 8.43
C ILE A 595 -7.82 -5.36 8.33
N PHE A 596 -7.68 -6.27 7.37
CA PHE A 596 -8.65 -7.33 7.14
C PHE A 596 -8.18 -8.65 7.77
N ALA A 597 -8.95 -9.16 8.71
CA ALA A 597 -8.64 -10.42 9.39
C ALA A 597 -8.74 -11.64 8.46
N MET A 598 -9.76 -11.68 7.58
CA MET A 598 -9.94 -12.77 6.62
C MET A 598 -9.39 -12.40 5.25
N LYS A 599 -8.55 -13.29 4.72
CA LYS A 599 -7.93 -13.18 3.39
C LYS A 599 -8.06 -14.50 2.66
N ALA A 600 -7.81 -14.49 1.35
CA ALA A 600 -7.71 -15.71 0.56
C ALA A 600 -6.69 -16.66 1.21
N PRO A 601 -7.07 -17.89 1.58
CA PRO A 601 -6.12 -18.90 2.04
C PRO A 601 -4.98 -19.05 1.03
N SER A 602 -3.74 -19.14 1.47
CA SER A 602 -2.61 -19.35 0.58
C SER A 602 -1.59 -20.29 1.19
N PHE A 603 -0.77 -20.91 0.35
CA PHE A 603 0.44 -21.56 0.85
C PHE A 603 1.35 -20.50 1.49
N LEU A 604 2.01 -20.89 2.59
CA LEU A 604 3.06 -20.10 3.21
C LEU A 604 4.13 -19.80 2.16
N ARG A 605 4.35 -18.50 1.91
CA ARG A 605 5.16 -18.04 0.78
C ARG A 605 6.65 -18.24 1.05
N PHE A 606 7.38 -18.63 0.00
CA PHE A 606 8.83 -18.79 0.03
C PHE A 606 9.49 -18.01 -1.12
N TYR A 607 9.69 -16.70 -0.96
CA TYR A 607 10.47 -15.86 -1.88
C TYR A 607 10.96 -14.55 -1.22
#